data_AF-A0A6C8GN87-F1
#
_entry.id   AF-A0A6C8GN87-F1
#
_cell.length_a   1.000
_cell.length_b   1.000
_cell.length_c   1.000
_cell.angle_alpha   90.00
_cell.angle_beta   90.00
_cell.angle_gamma   90.00
#
_symmetry.space_group_name_H-M   'P 1'
#
loop_
_entity.id
_entity.type
_entity.pdbx_description
1 polymer ?
#
loop_
_entity_poly.entity_id
_entity_poly.type
_entity_poly.pdbx_seq_one_letter_code
_entity_poly.pdbx_strand_id
1 'polypeptide(L)'
;PHYKAYILGQGEDGIAKTPQWASHITGIPADRIIKLAREIGSVKPAYICQGWGPQRQANGEQTARAIAMLPILTGNVGIHGGNSGARESTYTITIERLPVLENPVKTAISCFSWTDAIARGPEMTALRDGVRGKDKLDVPIKFLWNYAGNTLINQHSDINKTHEILQDEAKCEMIVVIDNFMTSSAKYADILLPDLMTVEQEDIIPNDYAGNMGYLIFIQPATTPKFERKPIYWVLSEIARRLGDDVYQRFTEGRTQAQWLQYLYAKMQARDPALPAYDELKKWASINVKIPTATLSPIKNFVKIRRPIR
;
A
#
# COMPACT_ATOMS: atom_id res chain seq x y z
N PRO A 1 13.71 21.16 -21.90
CA PRO A 1 13.19 22.54 -21.70
C PRO A 1 13.08 22.91 -20.22
N HIS A 2 13.45 24.15 -19.84
CA HIS A 2 13.41 24.63 -18.46
C HIS A 2 11.97 24.93 -18.01
N TYR A 3 11.53 24.41 -16.85
CA TYR A 3 10.12 24.51 -16.40
C TYR A 3 9.60 25.96 -16.32
N LYS A 4 10.44 26.91 -15.87
CA LYS A 4 10.09 28.34 -15.88
C LYS A 4 9.78 28.87 -17.28
N ALA A 5 10.54 28.45 -18.30
CA ALA A 5 10.32 28.92 -19.67
C ALA A 5 8.96 28.44 -20.20
N TYR A 6 8.60 27.18 -19.91
CA TYR A 6 7.27 26.64 -20.22
C TYR A 6 6.12 27.41 -19.55
N ILE A 7 6.28 27.77 -18.27
CA ILE A 7 5.26 28.57 -17.55
C ILE A 7 5.15 29.98 -18.14
N LEU A 8 6.26 30.59 -18.53
CA LEU A 8 6.30 31.94 -19.11
C LEU A 8 5.94 31.99 -20.61
N GLY A 9 5.62 30.86 -21.25
CA GLY A 9 5.31 30.81 -22.69
C GLY A 9 6.53 30.98 -23.59
N GLN A 10 7.74 30.79 -23.05
CA GLN A 10 9.01 30.80 -23.76
C GLN A 10 9.46 29.39 -24.18
N GLY A 11 8.58 28.40 -24.00
CA GLY A 11 8.78 27.03 -24.44
C GLY A 11 8.22 26.78 -25.85
N GLU A 12 8.28 25.54 -26.29
CA GLU A 12 7.83 25.11 -27.63
C GLU A 12 6.35 25.42 -27.91
N ASP A 13 5.51 25.47 -26.89
CA ASP A 13 4.08 25.75 -27.04
C ASP A 13 3.73 27.24 -27.20
N GLY A 14 4.67 28.15 -26.91
CA GLY A 14 4.47 29.60 -27.03
C GLY A 14 3.36 30.19 -26.13
N ILE A 15 2.82 29.44 -25.18
CA ILE A 15 1.63 29.83 -24.41
C ILE A 15 2.01 30.15 -22.97
N ALA A 16 1.86 31.40 -22.55
CA ALA A 16 2.05 31.78 -21.14
C ALA A 16 0.92 31.20 -20.27
N LYS A 17 1.29 30.52 -19.18
CA LYS A 17 0.35 29.88 -18.25
C LYS A 17 -0.21 30.88 -17.24
N THR A 18 -0.89 31.92 -17.76
CA THR A 18 -1.43 33.04 -16.99
C THR A 18 -2.66 32.64 -16.14
N PRO A 19 -3.05 33.45 -15.14
CA PRO A 19 -4.30 33.22 -14.41
C PRO A 19 -5.55 33.19 -15.31
N GLN A 20 -5.58 34.01 -16.37
CA GLN A 20 -6.68 34.02 -17.35
C GLN A 20 -6.71 32.71 -18.16
N TRP A 21 -5.55 32.21 -18.58
CA TRP A 21 -5.42 30.91 -19.23
C TRP A 21 -5.93 29.78 -18.32
N ALA A 22 -5.49 29.75 -17.05
CA ALA A 22 -5.93 28.74 -16.09
C ALA A 22 -7.44 28.85 -15.77
N SER A 23 -7.97 30.08 -15.72
CA SER A 23 -9.40 30.34 -15.48
C SER A 23 -10.27 29.77 -16.59
N HIS A 24 -9.86 29.94 -17.84
CA HIS A 24 -10.56 29.37 -18.99
C HIS A 24 -10.65 27.83 -18.95
N ILE A 25 -9.60 27.16 -18.48
CA ILE A 25 -9.55 25.67 -18.40
C ILE A 25 -10.30 25.14 -17.18
N THR A 26 -10.09 25.76 -16.02
CA THR A 26 -10.57 25.21 -14.73
C THR A 26 -11.94 25.72 -14.32
N GLY A 27 -12.41 26.82 -14.93
CA GLY A 27 -13.59 27.56 -14.48
C GLY A 27 -13.37 28.38 -13.20
N ILE A 28 -12.17 28.37 -12.61
CA ILE A 28 -11.87 29.14 -11.39
C ILE A 28 -11.59 30.60 -11.78
N PRO A 29 -12.23 31.60 -11.16
CA PRO A 29 -11.96 33.01 -11.45
C PRO A 29 -10.48 33.40 -11.33
N ALA A 30 -9.97 34.16 -12.29
CA ALA A 30 -8.55 34.53 -12.36
C ALA A 30 -8.07 35.31 -11.12
N ASP A 31 -8.92 36.16 -10.54
CA ASP A 31 -8.67 36.89 -9.30
C ASP A 31 -8.48 35.94 -8.10
N ARG A 32 -9.26 34.86 -8.02
CA ARG A 32 -9.12 33.83 -6.99
C ARG A 32 -7.82 33.05 -7.13
N ILE A 33 -7.41 32.73 -8.36
CA ILE A 33 -6.11 32.10 -8.64
C ILE A 33 -4.96 33.00 -8.17
N ILE A 34 -5.01 34.29 -8.53
CA ILE A 34 -4.01 35.28 -8.12
C ILE A 34 -3.95 35.43 -6.61
N LYS A 35 -5.11 35.51 -5.95
CA LYS A 35 -5.21 35.62 -4.49
C LYS A 35 -4.54 34.44 -3.80
N LEU A 36 -4.89 33.21 -4.18
CA LEU A 36 -4.28 32.01 -3.59
C LEU A 36 -2.77 31.94 -3.83
N ALA A 37 -2.31 32.29 -5.04
CA ALA A 37 -0.88 32.31 -5.34
C ALA A 37 -0.11 33.32 -4.47
N ARG A 38 -0.69 34.50 -4.22
CA ARG A 38 -0.11 35.51 -3.31
C ARG A 38 -0.12 35.04 -1.86
N GLU A 39 -1.20 34.41 -1.39
CA GLU A 39 -1.27 33.84 -0.03
C GLU A 39 -0.17 32.78 0.16
N ILE A 40 -0.06 31.83 -0.76
CA ILE A 40 0.98 30.79 -0.73
C ILE A 40 2.40 31.38 -0.77
N GLY A 41 2.63 32.41 -1.60
CA GLY A 41 3.95 33.05 -1.73
C GLY A 41 4.34 33.96 -0.57
N SER A 42 3.36 34.48 0.18
CA SER A 42 3.58 35.44 1.27
C SER A 42 3.63 34.79 2.65
N VAL A 43 2.94 33.68 2.86
CA VAL A 43 2.95 32.93 4.13
C VAL A 43 4.23 32.13 4.28
N LYS A 44 4.91 32.28 5.42
CA LYS A 44 6.12 31.52 5.78
C LYS A 44 6.06 31.06 7.26
N PRO A 45 6.05 29.75 7.54
CA PRO A 45 6.02 28.63 6.59
C PRO A 45 4.62 28.37 6.03
N ALA A 46 4.53 27.90 4.78
CA ALA A 46 3.30 27.36 4.20
C ALA A 46 3.37 25.82 4.14
N TYR A 47 2.40 25.16 4.78
CA TYR A 47 2.24 23.72 4.73
C TYR A 47 1.34 23.34 3.53
N ILE A 48 1.95 22.76 2.49
CA ILE A 48 1.26 22.31 1.28
C ILE A 48 1.34 20.79 1.24
N CYS A 49 0.20 20.13 1.19
CA CYS A 49 0.08 18.68 1.27
C CYS A 49 -0.97 18.19 0.28
N GLN A 50 -0.62 17.18 -0.52
CA GLN A 50 -1.60 16.43 -1.29
C GLN A 50 -1.94 15.09 -0.62
N GLY A 51 -3.21 14.71 -0.70
CA GLY A 51 -3.62 13.32 -0.47
C GLY A 51 -3.22 12.41 -1.64
N TRP A 52 -3.68 11.16 -1.62
CA TRP A 52 -3.37 10.18 -2.68
C TRP A 52 -4.41 10.09 -3.81
N GLY A 53 -5.37 11.02 -3.84
CA GLY A 53 -6.39 11.10 -4.89
C GLY A 53 -5.90 11.72 -6.20
N PRO A 54 -5.28 12.92 -6.19
CA PRO A 54 -5.00 13.67 -7.42
C PRO A 54 -4.17 12.96 -8.48
N GLN A 55 -3.36 11.96 -8.07
CA GLN A 55 -2.55 11.15 -8.97
C GLN A 55 -3.30 9.98 -9.64
N ARG A 56 -4.54 9.65 -9.20
CA ARG A 56 -5.34 8.53 -9.74
C ARG A 56 -6.26 8.96 -10.88
N GLN A 57 -5.68 9.62 -11.88
CA GLN A 57 -6.40 10.06 -13.08
C GLN A 57 -5.43 10.19 -14.25
N ALA A 58 -5.96 10.41 -15.45
CA ALA A 58 -5.14 10.73 -16.61
C ALA A 58 -4.24 11.94 -16.30
N ASN A 59 -2.95 11.83 -16.61
CA ASN A 59 -1.90 12.82 -16.32
C ASN A 59 -1.71 13.14 -14.82
N GLY A 60 -2.14 12.26 -13.91
CA GLY A 60 -2.06 12.47 -12.47
C GLY A 60 -0.63 12.68 -11.95
N GLU A 61 0.39 12.19 -12.65
CA GLU A 61 1.79 12.46 -12.34
C GLU A 61 2.18 13.93 -12.55
N GLN A 62 1.55 14.61 -13.52
CA GLN A 62 1.75 16.06 -13.72
C GLN A 62 1.05 16.85 -12.62
N THR A 63 -0.15 16.44 -12.21
CA THR A 63 -0.87 17.06 -11.09
C THR A 63 -0.05 16.96 -9.80
N ALA A 64 0.45 15.76 -9.48
CA ALA A 64 1.29 15.53 -8.31
C ALA A 64 2.59 16.35 -8.34
N ARG A 65 3.24 16.39 -9.52
CA ARG A 65 4.44 17.22 -9.73
C ARG A 65 4.15 18.69 -9.52
N ALA A 66 3.07 19.22 -10.10
CA ALA A 66 2.69 20.63 -9.99
C ALA A 66 2.45 21.05 -8.53
N ILE A 67 1.79 20.20 -7.73
CA ILE A 67 1.56 20.47 -6.31
C ILE A 67 2.89 20.47 -5.54
N ALA A 68 3.76 19.47 -5.76
CA ALA A 68 5.06 19.39 -5.09
C ALA A 68 6.00 20.54 -5.46
N MET A 69 5.86 21.16 -6.63
CA MET A 69 6.63 22.34 -7.01
C MET A 69 6.30 23.57 -6.17
N LEU A 70 5.10 23.70 -5.59
CA LEU A 70 4.72 24.87 -4.80
C LEU A 70 5.59 25.06 -3.54
N PRO A 71 5.76 24.06 -2.65
CA PRO A 71 6.64 24.21 -1.50
C PRO A 71 8.11 24.36 -1.90
N ILE A 72 8.54 23.79 -3.03
CA ILE A 72 9.90 23.97 -3.57
C ILE A 72 10.12 25.44 -3.96
N LEU A 73 9.21 26.00 -4.76
CA LEU A 73 9.30 27.38 -5.26
C LEU A 73 9.18 28.43 -4.16
N THR A 74 8.46 28.11 -3.08
CA THR A 74 8.23 29.02 -1.95
C THR A 74 9.22 28.84 -0.80
N GLY A 75 10.15 27.89 -0.89
CA GLY A 75 11.18 27.66 0.13
C GLY A 75 10.64 27.00 1.40
N ASN A 76 9.58 26.22 1.29
CA ASN A 76 8.91 25.55 2.42
C ASN A 76 9.36 24.09 2.64
N VAL A 77 10.25 23.57 1.81
CA VAL A 77 10.81 22.22 1.99
C VAL A 77 11.87 22.22 3.09
N GLY A 78 11.72 21.32 4.06
CA GLY A 78 12.74 21.09 5.10
C GLY A 78 12.74 22.08 6.27
N ILE A 79 11.79 23.02 6.33
CA ILE A 79 11.67 23.99 7.43
C ILE A 79 10.54 23.59 8.40
N HIS A 80 10.66 24.01 9.66
CA HIS A 80 9.63 23.79 10.67
C HIS A 80 8.31 24.46 10.26
N GLY A 81 7.22 23.69 10.22
CA GLY A 81 5.90 24.14 9.74
C GLY A 81 5.72 24.11 8.21
N GLY A 82 6.76 23.73 7.45
CA GLY A 82 6.68 23.46 6.01
C GLY A 82 6.44 21.97 5.69
N ASN A 83 6.48 21.61 4.40
CA ASN A 83 6.34 20.23 3.90
C ASN A 83 7.02 20.10 2.51
N SER A 84 7.33 18.88 2.08
CA SER A 84 7.77 18.53 0.72
C SER A 84 6.65 18.57 -0.35
N GLY A 85 5.39 18.76 0.03
CA GLY A 85 4.24 18.59 -0.86
C GLY A 85 3.60 17.21 -0.77
N ALA A 86 4.20 16.29 -0.01
CA ALA A 86 3.69 14.95 0.21
C ALA A 86 2.72 14.91 1.41
N ARG A 87 1.98 13.80 1.51
CA ARG A 87 1.09 13.52 2.64
C ARG A 87 1.87 13.42 3.95
N GLU A 88 1.23 13.79 5.05
CA GLU A 88 1.73 13.52 6.41
C GLU A 88 2.03 12.04 6.62
N SER A 89 3.08 11.76 7.39
CA SER A 89 3.39 10.41 7.87
C SER A 89 2.86 10.23 9.30
N THR A 90 2.64 8.99 9.71
CA THR A 90 2.41 8.60 11.11
C THR A 90 3.69 8.04 11.71
N TYR A 91 3.78 8.04 13.04
CA TYR A 91 4.72 7.18 13.75
C TYR A 91 4.12 5.79 13.91
N THR A 92 4.93 4.76 13.65
CA THR A 92 4.52 3.36 13.69
C THR A 92 5.58 2.55 14.40
N ILE A 93 5.17 1.64 15.29
CA ILE A 93 6.10 0.68 15.89
C ILE A 93 6.42 -0.39 14.85
N THR A 94 7.71 -0.56 14.56
CA THR A 94 8.15 -1.56 13.57
C THR A 94 7.94 -2.97 14.13
N ILE A 95 7.21 -3.81 13.40
CA ILE A 95 7.05 -5.23 13.71
C ILE A 95 7.98 -6.08 12.84
N GLU A 96 8.36 -7.23 13.37
CA GLU A 96 8.95 -8.28 12.55
C GLU A 96 7.84 -9.03 11.80
N ARG A 97 7.97 -9.18 10.49
CA ARG A 97 6.99 -9.84 9.63
C ARG A 97 7.49 -11.24 9.23
N LEU A 98 6.56 -12.10 8.81
CA LEU A 98 6.93 -13.37 8.19
C LEU A 98 7.93 -13.13 7.06
N PRO A 99 8.99 -13.95 6.95
CA PRO A 99 9.97 -13.82 5.86
C PRO A 99 9.27 -13.92 4.50
N VAL A 100 9.57 -12.97 3.61
CA VAL A 100 9.13 -13.03 2.22
C VAL A 100 10.27 -13.62 1.40
N LEU A 101 9.99 -14.71 0.69
CA LEU A 101 10.97 -15.33 -0.20
C LEU A 101 11.30 -14.39 -1.36
N GLU A 102 12.52 -14.51 -1.89
CA GLU A 102 12.85 -13.83 -3.13
C GLU A 102 12.07 -14.46 -4.29
N ASN A 103 11.28 -13.65 -5.00
CA ASN A 103 10.62 -14.12 -6.21
C ASN A 103 11.68 -14.32 -7.32
N PRO A 104 11.88 -15.54 -7.82
CA PRO A 104 12.82 -15.79 -8.91
C PRO A 104 12.33 -15.19 -10.24
N VAL A 105 11.02 -14.96 -10.39
CA VAL A 105 10.44 -14.31 -11.56
C VAL A 105 10.68 -12.81 -11.49
N LYS A 106 11.53 -12.31 -12.37
CA LYS A 106 11.83 -10.87 -12.48
C LYS A 106 10.94 -10.14 -13.47
N THR A 107 10.25 -10.88 -14.34
CA THR A 107 9.26 -10.31 -15.25
C THR A 107 8.07 -9.78 -14.46
N ALA A 108 7.72 -8.52 -14.69
CA ALA A 108 6.60 -7.88 -14.00
C ALA A 108 5.81 -6.97 -14.93
N ILE A 109 4.54 -6.79 -14.60
CA ILE A 109 3.62 -5.85 -15.25
C ILE A 109 3.08 -4.88 -14.21
N SER A 110 2.44 -3.81 -14.67
CA SER A 110 1.62 -2.98 -13.78
C SER A 110 0.49 -3.83 -13.19
N CYS A 111 0.24 -3.70 -11.89
CA CYS A 111 -0.89 -4.36 -11.22
C CYS A 111 -2.25 -3.93 -11.78
N PHE A 112 -2.29 -2.89 -12.62
CA PHE A 112 -3.50 -2.41 -13.28
C PHE A 112 -3.60 -2.85 -14.76
N SER A 113 -2.66 -3.66 -15.24
CA SER A 113 -2.63 -4.16 -16.63
C SER A 113 -2.87 -5.67 -16.75
N TRP A 114 -3.31 -6.31 -15.65
CA TRP A 114 -3.49 -7.76 -15.61
C TRP A 114 -4.59 -8.25 -16.56
N THR A 115 -5.66 -7.48 -16.77
CA THR A 115 -6.72 -7.79 -17.75
C THR A 115 -6.17 -7.82 -19.18
N ASP A 116 -5.31 -6.86 -19.53
CA ASP A 116 -4.61 -6.85 -20.81
C ASP A 116 -3.60 -8.00 -20.92
N ALA A 117 -2.92 -8.36 -19.83
CA ALA A 117 -2.01 -9.50 -19.82
C ALA A 117 -2.72 -10.84 -20.01
N ILE A 118 -3.99 -10.97 -19.61
CA ILE A 118 -4.84 -12.11 -19.95
C ILE A 118 -5.23 -12.05 -21.44
N ALA A 119 -5.77 -10.93 -21.89
CA ALA A 119 -6.39 -10.83 -23.21
C ALA A 119 -5.37 -10.81 -24.38
N ARG A 120 -4.23 -10.15 -24.18
CA ARG A 120 -3.24 -9.83 -25.23
C ARG A 120 -1.80 -9.88 -24.73
N GLY A 121 -1.51 -10.74 -23.75
CA GLY A 121 -0.19 -10.82 -23.10
C GLY A 121 1.00 -10.77 -24.08
N PRO A 122 1.07 -11.63 -25.13
CA PRO A 122 2.18 -11.65 -26.09
C PRO A 122 2.42 -10.35 -26.89
N GLU A 123 1.45 -9.43 -26.90
CA GLU A 123 1.53 -8.11 -27.53
C GLU A 123 2.04 -7.03 -26.57
N MET A 124 2.04 -7.29 -25.26
CA MET A 124 2.49 -6.33 -24.25
C MET A 124 4.01 -6.21 -24.22
N THR A 125 4.51 -4.99 -24.33
CA THR A 125 5.96 -4.71 -24.41
C THR A 125 6.46 -3.80 -23.29
N ALA A 126 7.78 -3.76 -23.09
CA ALA A 126 8.43 -2.86 -22.14
C ALA A 126 8.15 -1.38 -22.44
N LEU A 127 8.16 -1.01 -23.73
CA LEU A 127 8.00 0.38 -24.15
C LEU A 127 6.53 0.86 -24.08
N ARG A 128 5.58 0.03 -24.54
CA ARG A 128 4.18 0.43 -24.65
C ARG A 128 3.39 0.18 -23.37
N ASP A 129 3.65 -0.93 -22.69
CA ASP A 129 2.82 -1.43 -21.59
C ASP A 129 3.57 -1.46 -20.24
N GLY A 130 4.86 -1.12 -20.25
CA GLY A 130 5.67 -1.06 -19.05
C GLY A 130 6.05 -2.43 -18.48
N VAL A 131 6.12 -3.46 -19.34
CA VAL A 131 6.71 -4.76 -18.95
C VAL A 131 8.13 -4.53 -18.45
N ARG A 132 8.46 -5.11 -17.29
CA ARG A 132 9.80 -5.05 -16.67
C ARG A 132 10.44 -6.42 -16.68
N GLY A 133 11.76 -6.46 -16.76
CA GLY A 133 12.55 -7.70 -16.72
C GLY A 133 12.64 -8.45 -18.06
N LYS A 134 11.85 -8.08 -19.06
CA LYS A 134 11.88 -8.58 -20.46
C LYS A 134 11.34 -7.51 -21.41
N ASP A 135 11.61 -7.66 -22.71
CA ASP A 135 11.11 -6.76 -23.75
C ASP A 135 9.60 -6.91 -24.02
N LYS A 136 9.04 -8.10 -23.77
CA LYS A 136 7.61 -8.41 -23.87
C LYS A 136 7.23 -9.61 -23.01
N LEU A 137 5.92 -9.85 -22.83
CA LEU A 137 5.45 -11.13 -22.27
C LEU A 137 5.47 -12.22 -23.35
N ASP A 138 5.78 -13.44 -22.93
CA ASP A 138 5.84 -14.60 -23.84
C ASP A 138 4.47 -15.27 -24.02
N VAL A 139 3.66 -15.23 -22.97
CA VAL A 139 2.35 -15.90 -22.86
C VAL A 139 1.36 -15.01 -22.11
N PRO A 140 0.04 -15.18 -22.34
CA PRO A 140 -0.97 -14.54 -21.52
C PRO A 140 -1.00 -15.11 -20.10
N ILE A 141 -1.55 -14.33 -19.15
CA ILE A 141 -1.89 -14.86 -17.82
C ILE A 141 -3.08 -15.80 -17.97
N LYS A 142 -2.94 -17.02 -17.43
CA LYS A 142 -4.00 -18.05 -17.40
C LYS A 142 -4.50 -18.41 -16.02
N PHE A 143 -3.76 -18.03 -14.98
CA PHE A 143 -4.05 -18.38 -13.60
C PHE A 143 -4.03 -17.11 -12.74
N LEU A 144 -5.10 -16.88 -11.98
CA LEU A 144 -5.22 -15.79 -11.02
C LEU A 144 -5.29 -16.33 -9.59
N TRP A 145 -4.45 -15.75 -8.74
CA TRP A 145 -4.48 -15.95 -7.29
C TRP A 145 -4.89 -14.65 -6.61
N ASN A 146 -6.14 -14.55 -6.16
CA ASN A 146 -6.68 -13.36 -5.52
C ASN A 146 -6.92 -13.59 -4.02
N TYR A 147 -6.03 -13.07 -3.19
CA TYR A 147 -6.11 -13.16 -1.73
C TYR A 147 -6.51 -11.82 -1.12
N ALA A 148 -7.54 -11.82 -0.26
CA ALA A 148 -8.00 -10.67 0.51
C ALA A 148 -8.21 -9.39 -0.33
N GLY A 149 -8.68 -9.57 -1.57
CA GLY A 149 -8.76 -8.51 -2.57
C GLY A 149 -10.09 -8.52 -3.31
N ASN A 150 -10.64 -7.32 -3.57
CA ASN A 150 -11.76 -7.14 -4.48
C ASN A 150 -11.31 -6.45 -5.78
N THR A 151 -10.07 -6.74 -6.19
CA THR A 151 -9.36 -6.15 -7.33
C THR A 151 -9.81 -6.71 -8.66
N LEU A 152 -10.49 -7.86 -8.69
CA LEU A 152 -10.99 -8.41 -9.96
C LEU A 152 -12.12 -7.56 -10.55
N ILE A 153 -12.93 -6.91 -9.71
CA ILE A 153 -14.06 -6.09 -10.19
C ILE A 153 -14.08 -4.71 -9.53
N ASN A 154 -14.33 -4.63 -8.22
CA ASN A 154 -14.68 -3.36 -7.57
C ASN A 154 -13.51 -2.38 -7.39
N GLN A 155 -12.26 -2.84 -7.53
CA GLN A 155 -11.07 -1.99 -7.43
C GLN A 155 -10.28 -1.91 -8.75
N HIS A 156 -10.95 -2.18 -9.87
CA HIS A 156 -10.39 -2.07 -11.21
C HIS A 156 -11.24 -1.14 -12.09
N SER A 157 -10.64 -0.59 -13.15
CA SER A 157 -11.38 0.19 -14.14
C SER A 157 -12.06 -0.73 -15.15
N ASP A 158 -13.16 -0.25 -15.74
CA ASP A 158 -13.89 -0.96 -16.79
C ASP A 158 -14.31 -2.38 -16.37
N ILE A 159 -15.25 -2.41 -15.43
CA ILE A 159 -15.75 -3.66 -14.86
C ILE A 159 -16.48 -4.53 -15.88
N ASN A 160 -17.01 -3.95 -16.97
CA ASN A 160 -17.72 -4.70 -18.01
C ASN A 160 -16.73 -5.46 -18.88
N LYS A 161 -15.67 -4.79 -19.37
CA LYS A 161 -14.56 -5.49 -20.07
C LYS A 161 -13.96 -6.57 -19.18
N THR A 162 -13.78 -6.27 -17.90
CA THR A 162 -13.19 -7.23 -16.96
C THR A 162 -14.10 -8.43 -16.74
N HIS A 163 -15.41 -8.22 -16.59
CA HIS A 163 -16.40 -9.29 -16.53
C HIS A 163 -16.33 -10.19 -17.77
N GLU A 164 -16.32 -9.61 -18.98
CA GLU A 164 -16.22 -10.37 -20.23
C GLU A 164 -14.94 -11.22 -20.31
N ILE A 165 -13.80 -10.69 -19.84
CA ILE A 165 -12.53 -11.44 -19.80
C ILE A 165 -12.60 -12.60 -18.81
N LEU A 166 -13.17 -12.37 -17.62
CA LEU A 166 -13.21 -13.38 -16.55
C LEU A 166 -14.30 -14.46 -16.75
N GLN A 167 -15.29 -14.23 -17.62
CA GLN A 167 -16.27 -15.26 -18.00
C GLN A 167 -15.77 -16.19 -19.10
N ASP A 168 -14.65 -15.85 -19.74
CA ASP A 168 -14.07 -16.61 -20.86
C ASP A 168 -12.97 -17.54 -20.32
N GLU A 169 -13.33 -18.80 -20.03
CA GLU A 169 -12.41 -19.82 -19.50
C GLU A 169 -11.23 -20.09 -20.44
N ALA A 170 -11.39 -19.85 -21.75
CA ALA A 170 -10.28 -19.96 -22.69
C ALA A 170 -9.27 -18.82 -22.54
N LYS A 171 -9.66 -17.69 -21.95
CA LYS A 171 -8.76 -16.57 -21.61
C LYS A 171 -8.11 -16.76 -20.25
N CYS A 172 -8.88 -16.99 -19.19
CA CYS A 172 -8.38 -17.22 -17.84
C CYS A 172 -8.90 -18.58 -17.34
N GLU A 173 -8.00 -19.54 -17.21
CA GLU A 173 -8.32 -20.96 -17.03
C GLU A 173 -8.55 -21.35 -15.55
N MET A 174 -8.06 -20.54 -14.62
CA MET A 174 -8.20 -20.80 -13.19
C MET A 174 -8.13 -19.52 -12.37
N ILE A 175 -9.11 -19.35 -11.49
CA ILE A 175 -9.23 -18.24 -10.56
C ILE A 175 -9.40 -18.81 -9.15
N VAL A 176 -8.35 -18.70 -8.35
CA VAL A 176 -8.40 -19.03 -6.92
C VAL A 176 -8.65 -17.75 -6.15
N VAL A 177 -9.70 -17.74 -5.34
CA VAL A 177 -10.00 -16.64 -4.42
C VAL A 177 -9.92 -17.12 -2.98
N ILE A 178 -9.25 -16.34 -2.15
CA ILE A 178 -9.20 -16.54 -0.71
C ILE A 178 -9.74 -15.29 -0.03
N ASP A 179 -10.87 -15.44 0.67
CA ASP A 179 -11.63 -14.31 1.21
C ASP A 179 -12.38 -14.72 2.49
N ASN A 180 -12.75 -13.74 3.30
CA ASN A 180 -13.64 -13.97 4.44
C ASN A 180 -15.12 -13.96 4.03
N PHE A 181 -15.45 -13.36 2.89
CA PHE A 181 -16.80 -13.16 2.42
C PHE A 181 -16.97 -13.53 0.95
N MET A 182 -18.21 -13.82 0.54
CA MET A 182 -18.57 -13.95 -0.88
C MET A 182 -18.61 -12.56 -1.54
N THR A 183 -17.45 -11.96 -1.76
CA THR A 183 -17.29 -10.65 -2.43
C THR A 183 -17.60 -10.73 -3.92
N SER A 184 -17.73 -9.57 -4.59
CA SER A 184 -17.91 -9.55 -6.05
C SER A 184 -16.78 -10.25 -6.80
N SER A 185 -15.55 -10.19 -6.30
CA SER A 185 -14.42 -10.94 -6.87
C SER A 185 -14.53 -12.45 -6.57
N ALA A 186 -14.95 -12.84 -5.36
CA ALA A 186 -15.16 -14.25 -5.00
C ALA A 186 -16.20 -14.97 -5.87
N LYS A 187 -17.17 -14.24 -6.45
CA LYS A 187 -18.16 -14.81 -7.38
C LYS A 187 -17.57 -15.30 -8.71
N TYR A 188 -16.35 -14.91 -9.05
CA TYR A 188 -15.62 -15.38 -10.23
C TYR A 188 -14.66 -16.52 -9.91
N ALA A 189 -14.61 -16.98 -8.66
CA ALA A 189 -13.67 -18.02 -8.26
C ALA A 189 -14.11 -19.37 -8.82
N ASP A 190 -13.17 -20.09 -9.43
CA ASP A 190 -13.30 -21.53 -9.67
C ASP A 190 -13.08 -22.29 -8.35
N ILE A 191 -12.17 -21.78 -7.52
CA ILE A 191 -11.90 -22.29 -6.17
C ILE A 191 -11.98 -21.13 -5.18
N LEU A 192 -12.95 -21.21 -4.25
CA LEU A 192 -13.08 -20.28 -3.15
C LEU A 192 -12.63 -20.94 -1.84
N LEU A 193 -11.59 -20.39 -1.20
CA LEU A 193 -11.10 -20.86 0.09
C LEU A 193 -11.48 -19.86 1.19
N PRO A 194 -12.30 -20.26 2.18
CA PRO A 194 -12.77 -19.36 3.22
C PRO A 194 -11.71 -19.16 4.33
N ASP A 195 -11.21 -17.92 4.47
CA ASP A 195 -10.20 -17.56 5.47
C ASP A 195 -10.82 -17.11 6.82
N LEU A 196 -10.01 -17.12 7.87
CA LEU A 196 -10.38 -16.55 9.17
C LEU A 196 -10.34 -15.02 9.14
N MET A 197 -11.35 -14.40 9.76
CA MET A 197 -11.31 -12.98 10.05
C MET A 197 -10.26 -12.69 11.13
N THR A 198 -9.76 -11.46 11.17
CA THR A 198 -8.79 -11.03 12.21
C THR A 198 -9.32 -11.28 13.64
N VAL A 199 -10.63 -11.21 13.86
CA VAL A 199 -11.26 -11.45 15.17
C VAL A 199 -11.35 -12.93 15.58
N GLU A 200 -10.97 -13.86 14.70
CA GLU A 200 -11.02 -15.31 14.90
C GLU A 200 -9.64 -15.91 15.20
N GLN A 201 -8.57 -15.11 15.21
CA GLN A 201 -7.20 -15.58 15.33
C GLN A 201 -6.30 -14.64 16.15
N GLU A 202 -5.16 -15.19 16.62
CA GLU A 202 -4.12 -14.39 17.27
C GLU A 202 -3.23 -13.71 16.23
N ASP A 203 -2.87 -12.45 16.47
CA ASP A 203 -1.87 -11.73 15.68
C ASP A 203 -1.27 -10.54 16.47
N ILE A 204 -0.13 -10.03 16.02
CA ILE A 204 0.48 -8.80 16.55
C ILE A 204 0.45 -7.74 15.45
N ILE A 205 -0.37 -6.71 15.63
CA ILE A 205 -0.53 -5.64 14.66
C ILE A 205 0.04 -4.31 15.16
N PRO A 206 0.76 -3.55 14.33
CA PRO A 206 1.08 -2.17 14.61
C PRO A 206 -0.09 -1.25 14.26
N ASN A 207 -0.08 -0.05 14.82
CA ASN A 207 -0.94 1.04 14.38
C ASN A 207 -0.63 1.50 12.94
N ASP A 208 -1.65 1.96 12.21
CA ASP A 208 -1.49 2.46 10.82
C ASP A 208 -1.76 3.98 10.70
N TYR A 209 -2.68 4.56 11.50
CA TYR A 209 -3.05 5.99 11.44
C TYR A 209 -3.23 6.63 12.82
N ALA A 210 -2.18 6.62 13.65
CA ALA A 210 -2.26 7.15 15.02
C ALA A 210 -1.43 8.42 15.24
N GLY A 211 -1.08 9.10 14.13
CA GLY A 211 -0.42 10.39 14.15
C GLY A 211 0.91 10.33 14.89
N ASN A 212 0.98 10.98 16.05
CA ASN A 212 2.17 11.03 16.89
C ASN A 212 2.24 9.94 17.98
N MET A 213 1.37 8.94 17.90
CA MET A 213 1.39 7.80 18.81
C MET A 213 1.54 6.52 17.99
N GLY A 214 2.51 5.70 18.36
CA GLY A 214 2.64 4.34 17.88
C GLY A 214 2.05 3.39 18.92
N TYR A 215 1.48 2.27 18.50
CA TYR A 215 1.09 1.22 19.43
C TYR A 215 1.13 -0.15 18.76
N LEU A 216 1.30 -1.18 19.57
CA LEU A 216 1.19 -2.58 19.18
C LEU A 216 -0.06 -3.14 19.85
N ILE A 217 -0.84 -3.92 19.12
CA ILE A 217 -1.98 -4.67 19.65
C ILE A 217 -1.66 -6.15 19.53
N PHE A 218 -1.83 -6.87 20.63
CA PHE A 218 -1.91 -8.33 20.59
C PHE A 218 -3.38 -8.69 20.45
N ILE A 219 -3.77 -9.08 19.25
CA ILE A 219 -5.15 -9.51 18.99
C ILE A 219 -5.31 -10.91 19.58
N GLN A 220 -6.35 -11.06 20.39
CA GLN A 220 -6.84 -12.36 20.81
C GLN A 220 -8.15 -12.65 20.08
N PRO A 221 -8.44 -13.93 19.76
CA PRO A 221 -9.72 -14.31 19.18
C PRO A 221 -10.88 -13.85 20.07
N ALA A 222 -11.71 -12.96 19.54
CA ALA A 222 -12.96 -12.56 20.19
C ALA A 222 -14.07 -13.61 19.95
N THR A 223 -13.87 -14.50 18.98
CA THR A 223 -14.77 -15.60 18.66
C THR A 223 -13.98 -16.78 18.09
N THR A 224 -14.60 -17.96 18.04
CA THR A 224 -14.00 -19.15 17.45
C THR A 224 -14.16 -19.14 15.92
N PRO A 225 -13.26 -19.80 15.17
CA PRO A 225 -13.48 -20.12 13.77
C PRO A 225 -14.88 -20.70 13.53
N LYS A 226 -15.62 -20.13 12.57
CA LYS A 226 -16.96 -20.63 12.22
C LYS A 226 -16.92 -21.43 10.92
N PHE A 227 -17.74 -22.48 10.85
CA PHE A 227 -17.84 -23.38 9.69
C PHE A 227 -16.50 -24.04 9.37
N GLU A 228 -16.16 -24.16 8.08
CA GLU A 228 -14.95 -24.83 7.59
C GLU A 228 -13.77 -23.87 7.37
N ARG A 229 -13.86 -22.63 7.86
CA ARG A 229 -12.80 -21.63 7.70
C ARG A 229 -11.47 -22.11 8.28
N LYS A 230 -10.38 -21.83 7.56
CA LYS A 230 -9.01 -22.14 7.98
C LYS A 230 -8.14 -20.90 7.79
N PRO A 231 -7.19 -20.62 8.69
CA PRO A 231 -6.31 -19.48 8.52
C PRO A 231 -5.44 -19.67 7.27
N ILE A 232 -5.14 -18.58 6.58
CA ILE A 232 -4.27 -18.57 5.39
C ILE A 232 -2.95 -19.32 5.62
N TYR A 233 -2.34 -19.23 6.81
CA TYR A 233 -1.11 -19.96 7.12
C TYR A 233 -1.31 -21.49 7.03
N TRP A 234 -2.43 -22.00 7.54
CA TRP A 234 -2.78 -23.41 7.42
C TRP A 234 -3.01 -23.79 5.96
N VAL A 235 -3.78 -22.99 5.21
CA VAL A 235 -4.04 -23.24 3.79
C VAL A 235 -2.76 -23.31 2.97
N LEU A 236 -1.84 -22.35 3.15
CA LEU A 236 -0.56 -22.34 2.46
C LEU A 236 0.37 -23.48 2.91
N SER A 237 0.33 -23.87 4.20
CA SER A 237 1.06 -25.06 4.69
C SER A 237 0.56 -26.34 4.03
N GLU A 238 -0.76 -26.48 3.86
CA GLU A 238 -1.39 -27.62 3.21
C GLU A 238 -1.08 -27.71 1.72
N ILE A 239 -0.99 -26.57 1.04
CA ILE A 239 -0.54 -26.48 -0.35
C ILE A 239 0.93 -26.86 -0.43
N ALA A 240 1.79 -26.29 0.42
CA ALA A 240 3.20 -26.61 0.46
C ALA A 240 3.44 -28.11 0.64
N ARG A 241 2.68 -28.76 1.53
CA ARG A 241 2.72 -30.22 1.73
C ARG A 241 2.32 -31.03 0.50
N ARG A 242 1.36 -30.56 -0.30
CA ARG A 242 0.97 -31.21 -1.56
C ARG A 242 2.00 -31.01 -2.67
N LEU A 243 2.80 -29.94 -2.60
CA LEU A 243 3.91 -29.68 -3.51
C LEU A 243 5.16 -30.50 -3.16
N GLY A 244 5.31 -30.95 -1.91
CA GLY A 244 6.38 -31.84 -1.46
C GLY A 244 6.82 -31.58 -0.01
N ASP A 245 7.40 -32.59 0.63
CA ASP A 245 7.87 -32.47 2.03
C ASP A 245 8.98 -31.43 2.19
N ASP A 246 9.84 -31.26 1.19
CA ASP A 246 10.88 -30.23 1.18
C ASP A 246 10.29 -28.81 1.11
N VAL A 247 9.24 -28.62 0.30
CA VAL A 247 8.52 -27.35 0.18
C VAL A 247 7.79 -27.04 1.48
N TYR A 248 7.12 -28.03 2.07
CA TYR A 248 6.48 -27.90 3.38
C TYR A 248 7.45 -27.48 4.47
N GLN A 249 8.61 -28.13 4.56
CA GLN A 249 9.61 -27.74 5.55
C GLN A 249 10.14 -26.34 5.30
N ARG A 250 10.50 -26.00 4.06
CA ARG A 250 11.00 -24.66 3.74
C ARG A 250 9.98 -23.55 4.01
N PHE A 251 8.70 -23.82 3.79
CA PHE A 251 7.63 -22.86 4.06
C PHE A 251 7.35 -22.71 5.57
N THR A 252 7.22 -23.82 6.28
CA THR A 252 6.81 -23.80 7.70
C THR A 252 7.98 -23.57 8.66
N GLU A 253 9.18 -23.95 8.26
CA GLU A 253 10.36 -24.12 9.12
C GLU A 253 10.05 -24.94 10.39
N GLY A 254 9.12 -25.90 10.28
CA GLY A 254 8.62 -26.68 11.42
C GLY A 254 7.82 -25.88 12.45
N ARG A 255 7.44 -24.62 12.17
CA ARG A 255 6.64 -23.78 13.07
C ARG A 255 5.17 -23.80 12.71
N THR A 256 4.33 -23.80 13.73
CA THR A 256 2.91 -23.43 13.65
C THR A 256 2.77 -21.90 13.56
N GLN A 257 1.58 -21.40 13.19
CA GLN A 257 1.29 -19.95 13.17
C GLN A 257 1.58 -19.28 14.53
N ALA A 258 1.20 -19.92 15.63
CA ALA A 258 1.46 -19.41 16.98
C ALA A 258 2.97 -19.36 17.31
N GLN A 259 3.74 -20.36 16.87
CA GLN A 259 5.19 -20.37 17.05
C GLN A 259 5.88 -19.32 16.17
N TRP A 260 5.32 -19.01 14.98
CA TRP A 260 5.78 -17.87 14.19
C TRP A 260 5.60 -16.55 14.93
N LEU A 261 4.44 -16.30 15.52
CA LEU A 261 4.21 -15.07 16.31
C LEU A 261 5.23 -14.93 17.45
N GLN A 262 5.48 -16.00 18.21
CA GLN A 262 6.48 -16.01 19.28
C GLN A 262 7.90 -15.73 18.74
N TYR A 263 8.28 -16.40 17.65
CA TYR A 263 9.59 -16.24 17.03
C TYR A 263 9.82 -14.80 16.52
N LEU A 264 8.85 -14.25 15.79
CA LEU A 264 8.93 -12.89 15.26
C LEU A 264 8.94 -11.85 16.38
N TYR A 265 8.13 -12.04 17.43
CA TYR A 265 8.15 -11.16 18.59
C TYR A 265 9.48 -11.22 19.35
N ALA A 266 10.07 -12.41 19.52
CA ALA A 266 11.39 -12.54 20.14
C ALA A 266 12.47 -11.76 19.37
N LYS A 267 12.42 -11.74 18.03
CA LYS A 267 13.29 -10.88 17.21
C LYS A 267 13.03 -9.38 17.43
N MET A 268 11.79 -8.99 17.68
CA MET A 268 11.46 -7.61 18.08
C MET A 268 12.07 -7.27 19.43
N GLN A 269 11.89 -8.12 20.45
CA GLN A 269 12.47 -7.91 21.79
C GLN A 269 13.99 -7.88 21.80
N ALA A 270 14.64 -8.68 20.95
CA ALA A 270 16.10 -8.66 20.81
C ALA A 270 16.62 -7.31 20.28
N ARG A 271 15.83 -6.60 19.46
CA ARG A 271 16.15 -5.25 18.97
C ARG A 271 15.72 -4.15 19.93
N ASP A 272 14.61 -4.34 20.64
CA ASP A 272 14.08 -3.41 21.61
C ASP A 272 13.75 -4.12 22.94
N PRO A 273 14.72 -4.17 23.88
CA PRO A 273 14.52 -4.78 25.19
C PRO A 273 13.48 -4.07 26.07
N ALA A 274 12.97 -2.90 25.65
CA ALA A 274 11.89 -2.21 26.33
C ALA A 274 10.51 -2.85 26.09
N LEU A 275 10.40 -3.72 25.08
CA LEU A 275 9.18 -4.48 24.80
C LEU A 275 8.94 -5.52 25.92
N PRO A 276 7.71 -5.61 26.46
CA PRO A 276 7.40 -6.54 27.54
C PRO A 276 7.50 -7.99 27.07
N ALA A 277 7.52 -8.94 28.01
CA ALA A 277 7.54 -10.36 27.64
C ALA A 277 6.30 -10.74 26.80
N TYR A 278 6.41 -11.75 25.94
CA TYR A 278 5.31 -12.18 25.05
C TYR A 278 4.01 -12.46 25.84
N ASP A 279 4.11 -13.17 26.96
CA ASP A 279 2.96 -13.50 27.81
C ASP A 279 2.37 -12.28 28.52
N GLU A 280 3.18 -11.24 28.77
CA GLU A 280 2.70 -9.97 29.32
C GLU A 280 1.97 -9.15 28.25
N LEU A 281 2.57 -9.04 27.05
CA LEU A 281 1.92 -8.39 25.90
C LEU A 281 0.57 -9.05 25.60
N LYS A 282 0.52 -10.39 25.60
CA LYS A 282 -0.72 -11.14 25.38
C LYS A 282 -1.78 -10.75 26.40
N LYS A 283 -1.44 -10.56 27.68
CA LYS A 283 -2.40 -10.14 28.73
C LYS A 283 -2.89 -8.69 28.58
N TRP A 284 -2.07 -7.78 28.08
CA TRP A 284 -2.40 -6.34 28.05
C TRP A 284 -3.32 -5.95 26.90
N ALA A 285 -3.48 -6.81 25.89
CA ALA A 285 -4.16 -6.55 24.62
C ALA A 285 -3.54 -5.43 23.76
N SER A 286 -2.89 -4.40 24.34
CA SER A 286 -2.18 -3.35 23.62
C SER A 286 -1.03 -2.69 24.40
N ILE A 287 -0.06 -2.11 23.68
CA ILE A 287 1.07 -1.30 24.19
C ILE A 287 1.12 0.00 23.41
N ASN A 288 1.13 1.14 24.11
CA ASN A 288 1.22 2.47 23.50
C ASN A 288 2.62 3.10 23.70
N VAL A 289 3.18 3.67 22.63
CA VAL A 289 4.44 4.42 22.61
C VAL A 289 4.20 5.76 21.91
N LYS A 290 4.32 6.87 22.63
CA LYS A 290 4.27 8.21 22.00
C LYS A 290 5.57 8.49 21.26
N ILE A 291 5.50 9.28 20.19
CA ILE A 291 6.70 9.89 19.57
C ILE A 291 7.52 10.51 20.71
N PRO A 292 8.81 10.13 20.87
CA PRO A 292 9.70 10.88 21.73
C PRO A 292 9.73 12.32 21.24
N THR A 293 9.34 13.27 22.08
CA THR A 293 9.23 14.72 21.78
C THR A 293 10.50 15.36 21.20
N ALA A 294 11.59 14.61 21.06
CA ALA A 294 12.86 15.00 20.48
C ALA A 294 12.90 15.03 18.93
N THR A 295 11.90 14.55 18.20
CA THR A 295 11.97 14.43 16.71
C THR A 295 11.56 15.66 15.91
N LEU A 296 11.57 16.86 16.51
CA LEU A 296 11.62 18.13 15.78
C LEU A 296 13.03 18.76 15.74
N SER A 297 14.08 18.02 16.14
CA SER A 297 15.49 18.46 16.06
C SER A 297 16.43 17.27 15.80
N PRO A 298 17.52 17.41 15.02
CA PRO A 298 18.36 16.29 14.63
C PRO A 298 19.16 15.75 15.84
N ILE A 299 19.01 14.45 16.10
CA ILE A 299 19.93 13.59 16.87
C ILE A 299 20.12 13.93 18.37
N LYS A 300 19.49 13.13 19.27
CA LYS A 300 20.10 12.43 20.43
C LYS A 300 19.06 11.84 21.42
N ASN A 301 19.11 10.51 21.56
CA ASN A 301 18.86 9.66 22.75
C ASN A 301 17.51 9.66 23.53
N PHE A 302 16.71 8.62 23.22
CA PHE A 302 16.05 7.58 24.04
C PHE A 302 15.09 7.79 25.27
N VAL A 303 14.01 6.98 25.19
CA VAL A 303 13.08 6.27 26.13
C VAL A 303 12.26 7.02 27.19
N LYS A 304 10.92 6.83 27.15
CA LYS A 304 10.09 6.51 28.34
C LYS A 304 8.76 5.80 28.01
N ILE A 305 8.61 4.61 28.60
CA ILE A 305 7.43 3.71 28.62
C ILE A 305 6.40 4.23 29.65
N ARG A 306 5.09 4.14 29.37
CA ARG A 306 4.04 4.31 30.40
C ARG A 306 2.94 3.23 30.31
N ARG A 307 2.50 2.84 31.52
CA ARG A 307 1.65 1.71 31.99
C ARG A 307 0.20 1.69 31.47
N PRO A 308 -0.52 0.54 31.62
CA PRO A 308 -1.92 0.38 31.20
C PRO A 308 -2.89 1.27 31.99
N ILE A 309 -3.94 1.70 31.29
CA ILE A 309 -5.13 2.36 31.84
C ILE A 309 -6.14 1.25 32.21
N ARG A 310 -6.73 1.35 33.40
CA ARG A 310 -7.79 0.46 33.91
C ARG A 310 -9.07 0.58 33.09
#